data_AF-A0A0D3EG74-F1
#
_entry.id   AF-A0A0D3EG74-F1
#
_cell.length_a   1.000
_cell.length_b   1.000
_cell.length_c   1.000
_cell.angle_alpha   90.00
_cell.angle_beta   90.00
_cell.angle_gamma   90.00
#
_symmetry.space_group_name_H-M   'P 1'
#
loop_
_entity.id
_entity.type
_entity.pdbx_description
1 polymer ?
#
loop_
_entity_poly.entity_id
_entity_poly.type
_entity_poly.pdbx_seq_one_letter_code
_entity_poly.pdbx_strand_id
1 'polypeptide(L)'
;MIERTSVSFSHIGEALVIFNSRQAAVRAIRRLDEGCLLLSNGRPLVAAFAKINPPGKPLSSFCGHIKLQKTQVRRETRDSVSTSRGSQPNTLEFEMGMEWRLLRARSDHALETVSKRQLEERKTQRINFKPKLP
;
A
#
# COMPACT_ATOMS: atom_id res chain seq x y z
N MET A 1 -7.30 2.02 2.52
CA MET A 1 -7.46 3.43 2.93
C MET A 1 -7.50 4.29 1.67
N ILE A 2 -8.60 4.97 1.39
CA ILE A 2 -8.53 6.20 0.57
C ILE A 2 -8.90 7.33 1.52
N GLU A 3 -7.91 7.74 2.32
CA GLU A 3 -8.00 8.97 3.11
C GLU A 3 -7.71 10.15 2.19
N ARG A 4 -8.48 11.22 2.37
CA ARG A 4 -8.38 12.47 1.63
C ARG A 4 -7.79 13.53 2.55
N THR A 5 -6.69 14.14 2.13
CA THR A 5 -6.20 15.41 2.66
C THR A 5 -6.41 16.52 1.63
N SER A 6 -6.63 17.74 2.10
CA SER A 6 -7.06 18.94 1.38
C SER A 6 -6.07 19.52 0.34
N VAL A 7 -5.10 18.74 -0.14
CA VAL A 7 -4.17 19.14 -1.20
C VAL A 7 -3.97 17.97 -2.17
N SER A 8 -4.34 18.20 -3.44
CA SER A 8 -4.19 17.34 -4.63
C SER A 8 -5.05 16.05 -4.69
N PHE A 9 -6.04 16.05 -5.59
CA PHE A 9 -6.74 14.83 -6.02
C PHE A 9 -5.84 14.03 -6.98
N SER A 10 -5.19 12.96 -6.52
CA SER A 10 -4.44 12.03 -7.39
C SER A 10 -5.16 10.69 -7.62
N HIS A 11 -6.48 10.67 -7.71
CA HIS A 11 -7.23 9.46 -8.10
C HIS A 11 -7.41 9.35 -9.62
N ILE A 12 -6.35 9.60 -10.39
CA ILE A 12 -6.39 9.42 -11.84
C ILE A 12 -6.26 7.91 -12.13
N GLY A 13 -7.39 7.20 -12.13
CA GLY A 13 -7.48 5.81 -12.62
C GLY A 13 -7.87 4.73 -11.61
N GLU A 14 -8.25 5.08 -10.37
CA GLU A 14 -8.76 4.13 -9.37
C GLU A 14 -10.20 4.45 -8.95
N ALA A 15 -11.02 3.42 -8.70
CA ALA A 15 -12.40 3.56 -8.25
C ALA A 15 -12.79 2.43 -7.28
N LEU A 16 -13.76 2.70 -6.40
CA LEU A 16 -14.38 1.69 -5.55
C LEU A 16 -15.73 1.26 -6.12
N VAL A 17 -15.96 -0.05 -6.15
CA VAL A 17 -17.23 -0.64 -6.56
C VAL A 17 -17.80 -1.44 -5.40
N ILE A 18 -19.02 -1.10 -4.98
CA ILE A 18 -19.73 -1.80 -3.91
C ILE A 18 -20.75 -2.73 -4.55
N PHE A 19 -20.68 -4.02 -4.21
CA PHE A 19 -21.61 -5.04 -4.68
C PHE A 19 -22.59 -5.40 -3.57
N ASN A 20 -23.83 -5.69 -3.94
CA ASN A 20 -24.88 -6.13 -3.00
C ASN A 20 -24.56 -7.49 -2.33
N SER A 21 -23.64 -8.28 -2.90
CA SER A 21 -23.21 -9.55 -2.32
C SER A 21 -21.72 -9.82 -2.52
N ARG A 22 -21.10 -10.51 -1.57
CA ARG A 22 -19.71 -10.94 -1.65
C ARG A 22 -19.46 -11.84 -2.86
N GLN A 23 -20.40 -12.74 -3.15
CA GLN A 23 -20.28 -13.66 -4.28
C GLN A 23 -20.26 -12.92 -5.62
N ALA A 24 -21.04 -11.83 -5.75
CA ALA A 24 -20.98 -10.97 -6.94
C ALA A 24 -19.62 -10.29 -7.09
N ALA A 25 -19.04 -9.76 -6.00
CA ALA A 25 -17.71 -9.15 -6.03
C ALA A 25 -16.61 -10.17 -6.42
N VAL A 26 -16.63 -11.38 -5.83
CA VAL A 26 -15.69 -12.46 -6.18
C VAL A 26 -15.80 -12.83 -7.66
N ARG A 27 -17.02 -13.00 -8.17
CA ARG A 27 -17.23 -13.33 -9.58
C ARG A 27 -16.74 -12.22 -10.52
N ALA A 28 -16.97 -10.96 -10.16
CA ALA A 28 -16.52 -9.82 -10.95
C ALA A 28 -14.98 -9.77 -11.04
N ILE A 29 -14.29 -9.92 -9.91
CA ILE A 29 -12.82 -9.97 -9.87
C ILE A 29 -12.31 -11.15 -10.70
N ARG A 30 -12.88 -12.35 -10.51
CA ARG A 30 -12.46 -13.54 -11.26
C ARG A 30 -12.63 -13.36 -12.77
N ARG A 31 -13.74 -12.78 -13.23
CA ARG A 31 -13.97 -12.50 -14.66
C ARG A 31 -13.00 -11.46 -15.23
N LEU A 32 -12.54 -10.51 -14.42
CA LEU A 32 -11.53 -9.54 -14.83
C LEU A 32 -10.12 -10.10 -14.84
N ASP A 33 -9.86 -11.14 -14.04
CA ASP A 33 -8.57 -11.85 -13.99
C ASP A 33 -8.46 -12.91 -15.11
N GLU A 34 -9.52 -13.67 -15.35
CA GLU A 34 -9.61 -14.66 -16.43
C GLU A 34 -9.79 -14.02 -17.83
N GLY A 35 -10.36 -12.81 -17.87
CA GLY A 35 -10.70 -12.08 -19.09
C GLY A 35 -10.02 -10.72 -19.18
N CYS A 36 -10.49 -9.88 -20.10
CA CYS A 36 -9.98 -8.52 -20.24
C CYS A 36 -11.12 -7.56 -20.61
N LEU A 37 -11.49 -6.68 -19.68
CA LEU A 37 -12.43 -5.60 -19.96
C LEU A 37 -11.65 -4.33 -20.31
N LEU A 38 -11.67 -3.93 -21.58
CA LEU A 38 -11.01 -2.73 -22.06
C LEU A 38 -11.94 -1.51 -21.94
N LEU A 39 -11.42 -0.41 -21.39
CA LEU A 39 -12.06 0.89 -21.46
C LEU A 39 -11.91 1.50 -22.86
N SER A 40 -12.68 2.55 -23.17
CA SER A 40 -12.64 3.24 -24.47
C SER A 40 -11.26 3.77 -24.87
N ASN A 41 -10.39 4.00 -23.89
CA ASN A 41 -8.99 4.42 -24.08
C ASN A 41 -8.01 3.25 -24.29
N GLY A 42 -8.52 2.02 -24.44
CA GLY A 42 -7.73 0.80 -24.63
C GLY A 42 -7.04 0.28 -23.37
N ARG A 43 -7.34 0.82 -22.18
CA ARG A 43 -6.75 0.34 -20.92
C ARG A 43 -7.57 -0.81 -20.32
N PRO A 44 -6.96 -1.94 -19.93
CA PRO A 44 -7.65 -3.01 -19.24
C PRO A 44 -8.02 -2.59 -17.82
N LEU A 45 -9.22 -2.98 -17.39
CA LEU A 45 -9.66 -2.82 -16.02
C LEU A 45 -9.09 -3.95 -15.16
N VAL A 46 -8.39 -3.59 -14.09
CA VAL A 46 -7.90 -4.52 -13.08
C VAL A 46 -8.69 -4.30 -11.80
N ALA A 47 -9.10 -5.38 -11.14
CA ALA A 47 -9.82 -5.31 -9.88
C ALA A 47 -9.12 -6.11 -8.80
N ALA A 48 -9.15 -5.58 -7.59
CA ALA A 48 -8.69 -6.25 -6.38
C ALA A 48 -9.66 -5.98 -5.25
N PHE A 49 -9.67 -6.84 -4.24
CA PHE A 49 -10.43 -6.57 -3.02
C PHE A 49 -9.89 -5.32 -2.33
N ALA A 50 -10.77 -4.32 -2.17
CA ALA A 50 -10.42 -3.12 -1.45
C ALA A 50 -10.17 -3.44 0.03
N LYS A 51 -8.98 -3.10 0.53
CA LYS A 51 -8.72 -3.01 1.97
C LYS A 51 -9.32 -1.71 2.49
N ILE A 52 -10.61 -1.77 2.84
CA ILE A 52 -11.33 -0.66 3.44
C ILE A 52 -10.99 -0.63 4.93
N ASN A 53 -10.31 0.44 5.34
CA ASN A 53 -10.17 0.76 6.75
C ASN A 53 -11.43 1.54 7.12
N PRO A 54 -12.29 1.02 8.03
CA PRO A 54 -13.54 1.70 8.37
C PRO A 54 -13.24 3.10 8.94
N PRO A 55 -13.76 4.18 8.34
CA PRO A 55 -13.59 5.52 8.89
C PRO A 55 -14.25 5.56 10.28
N GLY A 56 -13.48 5.92 11.30
CA GLY A 56 -13.94 6.00 12.70
C GLY A 56 -13.62 4.79 13.59
N LYS A 57 -13.06 3.69 13.06
CA LYS A 57 -12.42 2.67 13.91
C LYS A 57 -10.91 2.74 13.71
N PRO A 58 -10.13 3.16 14.73
CA PRO A 58 -8.68 3.10 14.62
C PRO A 58 -8.29 1.66 14.31
N LEU A 59 -7.43 1.50 13.31
CA LEU A 59 -6.99 0.21 12.77
C LEU A 59 -6.05 -0.47 13.77
N SER A 60 -6.55 -0.85 14.95
CA SER A 60 -5.73 -0.90 16.17
C SER A 60 -5.05 0.45 16.40
N SER A 61 -5.47 1.18 17.41
CA SER A 61 -4.67 2.29 17.91
C SER A 61 -3.30 1.74 18.35
N PHE A 62 -2.27 1.77 17.51
CA PHE A 62 -0.95 2.14 18.05
C PHE A 62 -0.92 3.65 18.23
N CYS A 63 -1.84 4.11 19.07
CA CYS A 63 -1.62 5.20 20.01
C CYS A 63 -1.68 4.49 21.37
N GLY A 64 -0.75 4.75 22.29
CA GLY A 64 -0.80 4.11 23.62
C GLY A 64 -2.21 4.18 24.21
N HIS A 65 -2.79 3.17 24.85
CA HIS A 65 -2.22 2.03 25.55
C HIS A 65 -2.55 0.71 24.83
N ILE A 66 -1.53 -0.01 24.36
CA ILE A 66 -1.71 -1.37 23.86
C ILE A 66 -1.45 -2.38 24.97
N LYS A 67 -2.43 -3.25 25.19
CA LYS A 67 -2.27 -4.44 26.05
C LYS A 67 -1.74 -5.59 25.20
N LEU A 68 -0.43 -5.77 25.22
CA LEU A 68 0.21 -7.02 24.81
C LEU A 68 -0.39 -8.15 25.67
N GLN A 69 -0.83 -9.26 25.07
CA GLN A 69 -1.25 -10.42 25.86
C GLN A 69 -0.08 -10.89 26.73
N LYS A 70 -0.31 -10.93 28.05
CA LYS A 70 0.71 -11.04 29.12
C LYS A 70 1.53 -12.34 29.15
N THR A 71 1.30 -13.29 28.25
CA THR A 71 1.91 -14.63 28.33
C THR A 71 3.30 -14.76 27.72
N GLN A 72 3.87 -13.69 27.13
CA GLN A 72 5.23 -13.75 26.58
C GLN A 72 6.13 -12.56 27.00
N VAL A 73 5.91 -11.98 28.19
CA VAL A 73 6.70 -10.86 28.72
C VAL A 73 7.42 -11.24 30.01
N ARG A 74 8.06 -12.43 30.06
CA ARG A 74 8.99 -12.78 31.15
C ARG A 74 10.46 -12.45 30.82
N ARG A 75 10.75 -11.78 29.69
CA ARG A 75 12.13 -11.40 29.33
C ARG A 75 12.40 -9.89 29.27
N GLU A 76 11.39 -9.03 29.39
CA GLU A 76 11.54 -7.58 29.15
C GLU A 76 11.73 -6.73 30.43
N THR A 77 11.72 -7.33 31.63
CA THR A 77 11.91 -6.61 32.89
C THR A 77 13.37 -6.51 33.30
N ARG A 78 14.21 -5.93 32.45
CA ARG A 78 15.43 -5.25 32.89
C ARG A 78 15.53 -3.92 32.13
N ASP A 79 14.90 -2.91 32.74
CA ASP A 79 15.21 -1.49 32.65
C ASP A 79 15.49 -0.90 31.26
N SER A 80 14.44 -0.62 30.49
CA SER A 80 14.52 0.47 29.53
C SER A 80 13.23 1.27 29.52
N VAL A 81 13.29 2.43 30.18
CA VAL A 81 12.37 3.54 29.93
C VAL A 81 12.80 4.12 28.59
N SER A 82 12.40 3.48 27.50
CA SER A 82 12.69 3.97 26.15
C SER A 82 11.77 5.15 25.83
N THR A 83 12.08 6.31 26.39
CA THR A 83 11.48 7.59 25.99
C THR A 83 11.77 7.83 24.50
N SER A 84 10.85 8.44 23.76
CA SER A 84 11.10 8.88 22.38
C SER A 84 12.27 9.86 22.35
N ARG A 85 13.49 9.37 22.05
CA ARG A 85 14.73 10.15 22.01
C ARG A 85 15.50 9.87 20.73
N GLY A 86 16.27 10.84 20.28
CA GLY A 86 17.29 10.60 19.26
C GLY A 86 18.42 9.75 19.84
N SER A 87 18.94 8.80 19.07
CA SER A 87 20.16 8.09 19.43
C SER A 87 21.36 9.03 19.32
N GLN A 88 22.31 8.90 20.24
CA GLN A 88 23.54 9.68 20.22
C GLN A 88 24.56 9.04 19.26
N PRO A 89 25.40 9.83 18.58
CA PRO A 89 26.52 9.27 17.80
C PRO A 89 27.38 8.33 18.65
N ASN A 90 27.99 7.32 18.04
CA ASN A 90 28.79 6.28 18.69
C ASN A 90 28.01 5.38 19.67
N THR A 91 26.70 5.26 19.51
CA THR A 91 25.89 4.24 20.19
C THR A 91 25.47 3.14 19.22
N LEU A 92 25.30 1.92 19.71
CA LEU A 92 24.81 0.80 18.88
C LEU A 92 23.44 1.12 18.25
N GLU A 93 22.55 1.80 19.00
CA GLU A 93 21.24 2.25 18.50
C GLU A 93 21.38 3.20 17.30
N PHE A 94 22.37 4.10 17.32
CA PHE A 94 22.64 5.02 16.23
C PHE A 94 23.17 4.27 15.01
N GLU A 95 24.17 3.41 15.17
CA GLU A 95 24.73 2.62 14.05
C GLU A 95 23.66 1.74 13.40
N MET A 96 22.89 0.99 14.18
CA MET A 96 21.78 0.19 13.67
C MET A 96 20.72 1.06 13.00
N GLY A 97 20.38 2.22 13.59
CA GLY A 97 19.44 3.18 13.02
C GLY A 97 19.91 3.71 11.65
N MET A 98 21.21 3.94 11.49
CA MET A 98 21.81 4.38 10.24
C MET A 98 21.82 3.26 9.18
N GLU A 99 22.12 2.02 9.55
CA GLU A 99 21.98 0.87 8.66
C GLU A 99 20.53 0.69 8.18
N TRP A 100 19.55 0.81 9.08
CA TRP A 100 18.13 0.77 8.74
C TRP A 100 17.73 1.88 7.76
N ARG A 101 18.25 3.11 7.94
CA ARG A 101 18.02 4.21 7.00
C ARG A 101 18.61 3.90 5.63
N LEU A 102 19.82 3.35 5.58
CA LEU A 102 20.45 2.96 4.33
C LEU A 102 19.63 1.88 3.60
N LEU A 103 19.13 0.88 4.33
CA LEU A 103 18.26 -0.16 3.77
C LEU A 103 16.95 0.42 3.22
N ARG A 104 16.33 1.37 3.96
CA ARG A 104 15.13 2.07 3.48
C ARG A 104 15.40 2.84 2.20
N ALA A 105 16.48 3.63 2.16
CA ALA A 105 16.85 4.40 0.97
C ALA A 105 17.10 3.48 -0.25
N ARG A 106 17.76 2.33 -0.05
CA ARG A 106 17.96 1.34 -1.11
C ARG A 106 16.64 0.75 -1.61
N SER A 107 15.72 0.43 -0.70
CA SER A 107 14.38 -0.07 -1.03
C SER A 107 13.59 0.95 -1.85
N ASP A 108 13.60 2.22 -1.43
CA ASP A 108 12.89 3.30 -2.12
C ASP A 108 13.45 3.50 -3.54
N HIS A 109 14.78 3.52 -3.66
CA HIS A 109 15.45 3.60 -4.96
C HIS A 109 15.14 2.40 -5.88
N ALA A 110 15.10 1.19 -5.33
CA ALA A 110 14.73 0.00 -6.09
C ALA A 110 13.29 0.09 -6.62
N LEU A 111 12.35 0.52 -5.78
CA LEU A 111 10.95 0.72 -6.16
C LEU A 111 10.79 1.79 -7.25
N GLU A 112 11.51 2.91 -7.14
CA GLU A 112 11.52 3.97 -8.14
C GLU A 112 12.05 3.45 -9.48
N THR A 113 13.16 2.71 -9.46
CA THR A 113 13.76 2.13 -10.66
C THR A 113 12.81 1.17 -11.37
N VAL A 114 12.15 0.28 -10.63
CA VAL A 114 11.15 -0.65 -11.19
C VAL A 114 9.97 0.12 -11.78
N SER A 115 9.46 1.12 -11.07
CA SER A 115 8.32 1.92 -11.52
C SER A 115 8.61 2.67 -12.83
N LYS A 116 9.82 3.26 -12.95
CA LYS A 116 10.27 3.93 -14.18
C LYS A 116 10.36 2.95 -15.35
N ARG A 117 10.97 1.78 -15.15
CA ARG A 117 11.07 0.74 -16.20
C ARG A 117 9.69 0.28 -16.67
N GLN A 118 8.79 -0.02 -15.73
CA GLN A 118 7.41 -0.40 -16.05
C GLN A 118 6.65 0.67 -16.83
N LEU A 119 6.90 1.96 -16.53
CA LEU A 119 6.28 3.05 -17.27
C LEU A 119 6.74 3.09 -18.74
N GLU A 120 8.03 2.92 -18.99
CA GLU A 120 8.56 2.89 -20.35
C GLU A 120 8.05 1.66 -21.13
N GLU A 121 8.06 0.47 -20.52
CA GLU A 121 7.50 -0.75 -21.13
C GLU A 121 6.02 -0.56 -21.50
N ARG A 122 5.22 0.07 -20.63
CA ARG A 122 3.81 0.38 -20.91
C ARG A 122 3.62 1.35 -22.07
N LYS A 123 4.54 2.32 -22.25
CA LYS A 123 4.49 3.23 -23.41
C LYS A 123 4.75 2.47 -24.70
N THR A 124 5.71 1.54 -24.71
CA THR A 124 6.03 0.71 -25.87
C THR A 124 4.92 -0.27 -26.22
N GLN A 125 4.29 -0.88 -25.22
CA GLN A 125 3.20 -1.85 -25.39
C GLN A 125 1.83 -1.22 -25.59
N ARG A 126 1.75 0.10 -25.82
CA ARG A 126 0.48 0.81 -25.95
C ARG A 126 -0.22 0.40 -27.25
N ILE A 127 -1.23 -0.45 -27.12
CA ILE A 127 -2.06 -0.88 -28.24
C ILE A 127 -2.96 0.30 -28.65
N ASN A 128 -2.86 0.71 -29.92
CA ASN A 128 -3.79 1.67 -30.51
C ASN A 128 -5.11 0.96 -30.81
N PHE A 129 -5.96 0.82 -29.79
CA PHE A 129 -7.29 0.27 -29.95
C PHE A 129 -8.18 1.29 -30.68
N LYS A 130 -8.58 0.99 -31.91
CA LYS A 130 -9.65 1.72 -32.60
C LYS A 130 -10.98 1.04 -32.24
N PRO A 131 -11.85 1.64 -31.41
CA PRO A 131 -13.15 1.06 -31.15
C PRO A 131 -13.91 0.98 -32.48
N LYS A 132 -14.40 -0.21 -32.83
CA LYS A 132 -15.44 -0.33 -33.86
C LYS A 132 -16.71 0.24 -33.25
N LEU A 133 -17.08 1.46 -33.62
CA LEU A 133 -18.41 1.98 -33.31
C LEU A 133 -19.45 1.13 -34.06
N PRO A 134 -20.60 0.80 -33.43
CA PRO A 134 -21.75 0.23 -34.11
C PRO A 134 -22.41 1.25 -35.06
#